data_AF-A0A6N7GKA1-F1
#
_entry.id   AF-A0A6N7GKA1-F1
#
_cell.length_a   1.000
_cell.length_b   1.000
_cell.length_c   1.000
_cell.angle_alpha   90.00
_cell.angle_beta   90.00
_cell.angle_gamma   90.00
#
_symmetry.space_group_name_H-M   'P 1'
#
loop_
_entity.id
_entity.type
_entity.pdbx_description
1 polymer ?
#
loop_
_entity_poly.entity_id
_entity_poly.type
_entity_poly.pdbx_seq_one_letter_code
_entity_poly.pdbx_strand_id
1 'polypeptide(L)'
;MSSLRSRTAPDAGRVSVFIAVAIIGVVAAFGAAVDATGQLRTLMRADNIAAEAARAAGQGIDIDAVAEGGQHRVSQARAAQYASEYLATAGHDLPGSAWSVAPSSDGTAVDITVQLTYELRILGMFGVPDPRVTGTSTAVLVTGT
;
A
#
# COMPACT_ATOMS: atom_id res chain seq x y z
N MET A 1 17.26 -63.69 34.66
CA MET A 1 16.17 -62.82 34.17
C MET A 1 16.82 -61.55 33.63
N SER A 2 17.10 -61.52 32.32
CA SER A 2 17.79 -60.39 31.67
C SER A 2 16.81 -59.48 30.95
N SER A 3 17.17 -58.20 31.00
CA SER A 3 16.52 -56.95 30.58
C SER A 3 15.76 -56.92 29.26
N LEU A 4 14.86 -55.94 29.15
CA LEU A 4 14.93 -54.95 28.06
C LEU A 4 14.59 -53.55 28.61
N ARG A 5 15.61 -52.71 28.82
CA ARG A 5 15.40 -51.25 28.90
C ARG A 5 15.41 -50.72 27.47
N SER A 6 14.25 -50.25 27.03
CA SER A 6 14.11 -49.44 25.81
C SER A 6 14.92 -48.16 25.96
N ARG A 7 16.10 -48.11 25.34
CA ARG A 7 16.80 -46.85 25.06
C ARG A 7 16.14 -46.24 23.83
N THR A 8 15.21 -45.33 24.03
CA THR A 8 14.77 -44.42 22.97
C THR A 8 16.01 -43.67 22.49
N ALA A 9 16.38 -43.87 21.22
CA ALA A 9 17.63 -43.34 20.69
C ALA A 9 17.57 -41.80 20.64
N PRO A 10 18.54 -41.07 21.24
CA PRO A 10 18.54 -39.61 21.30
C PRO A 10 18.57 -38.94 19.91
N ASP A 11 19.06 -39.63 18.88
CA ASP A 11 19.10 -39.11 17.51
C ASP A 11 17.72 -39.00 16.86
N ALA A 12 16.77 -39.88 17.19
CA ALA A 12 15.40 -39.80 16.68
C ALA A 12 14.70 -38.50 17.14
N GLY A 13 14.96 -38.07 18.37
CA GLY A 13 14.46 -36.79 18.89
C GLY A 13 15.07 -35.58 18.18
N ARG A 14 16.38 -35.61 17.88
CA ARG A 14 17.07 -34.51 17.17
C ARG A 14 16.62 -34.38 15.73
N VAL A 15 16.47 -35.50 15.01
CA VAL A 15 15.96 -35.50 13.63
C VAL A 15 14.50 -35.03 13.60
N SER A 16 13.67 -35.45 14.56
CA SER A 16 12.28 -34.97 14.65
C SER A 16 12.18 -33.46 14.90
N VAL A 17 13.02 -32.91 15.80
CA VAL A 17 13.06 -31.46 16.05
C VAL A 17 13.55 -30.70 14.82
N PHE A 18 14.60 -31.22 14.15
CA PHE A 18 15.11 -30.61 12.93
C PHE A 18 14.04 -30.56 11.83
N ILE A 19 13.34 -31.68 11.58
CA ILE A 19 12.26 -31.75 10.60
C ILE A 19 11.12 -30.78 10.96
N ALA A 20 10.74 -30.70 12.24
CA ALA A 20 9.72 -29.77 12.70
C ALA A 20 10.09 -28.31 12.39
N VAL A 21 11.34 -27.91 12.67
CA VAL A 21 11.84 -26.56 12.34
C VAL A 21 11.91 -26.34 10.82
N ALA A 22 12.34 -27.34 10.05
CA ALA A 22 12.41 -27.26 8.60
C ALA A 22 11.02 -27.05 7.96
N ILE A 23 9.99 -27.75 8.44
CA ILE A 23 8.61 -27.58 7.97
C ILE A 23 8.12 -26.15 8.24
N ILE A 24 8.39 -25.60 9.42
CA ILE A 24 8.05 -24.20 9.73
C ILE A 24 8.72 -23.25 8.73
N GLY A 25 10.00 -23.46 8.42
CA GLY A 25 10.72 -22.68 7.41
C GLY A 25 10.09 -22.75 6.02
N VAL A 26 9.68 -23.94 5.58
CA VAL A 26 9.01 -24.13 4.27
C VAL A 26 7.65 -23.44 4.24
N VAL A 27 6.85 -23.55 5.30
CA VAL A 27 5.54 -22.88 5.41
C VAL A 27 5.73 -21.37 5.40
N ALA A 28 6.73 -20.84 6.11
CA ALA A 28 7.05 -19.42 6.10
C ALA A 28 7.45 -18.93 4.71
N ALA A 29 8.27 -19.70 3.97
CA ALA A 29 8.67 -19.36 2.60
C ALA A 29 7.46 -19.35 1.64
N PHE A 30 6.57 -20.34 1.74
CA PHE A 30 5.32 -20.36 0.98
C PHE A 30 4.42 -19.16 1.34
N GLY A 31 4.29 -18.86 2.63
CA GLY A 31 3.55 -17.70 3.11
C GLY A 31 4.06 -16.39 2.53
N ALA A 32 5.38 -16.21 2.50
CA ALA A 32 6.00 -15.03 1.94
C ALA A 32 5.64 -14.81 0.47
N ALA A 33 5.57 -15.88 -0.34
CA ALA A 33 5.17 -15.79 -1.75
C ALA A 33 3.69 -15.36 -1.92
N VAL A 34 2.80 -15.91 -1.09
CA VAL A 34 1.37 -15.57 -1.10
C VAL A 34 1.18 -14.10 -0.68
N ASP A 35 1.81 -13.72 0.43
CA ASP A 35 1.71 -12.37 0.97
C ASP A 35 2.35 -11.33 0.03
N ALA A 36 3.45 -11.66 -0.66
CA ALA A 36 4.05 -10.78 -1.66
C ALA A 36 3.08 -10.43 -2.81
N THR A 37 2.29 -11.41 -3.26
CA THR A 37 1.25 -11.17 -4.28
C THR A 37 0.13 -10.28 -3.74
N GLY A 38 -0.23 -10.44 -2.47
CA GLY A 38 -1.17 -9.55 -1.79
C GLY A 38 -0.66 -8.12 -1.67
N GLN A 39 0.58 -7.94 -1.24
CA GLN A 39 1.23 -6.63 -1.17
C GLN A 39 1.23 -5.91 -2.52
N LEU A 40 1.53 -6.63 -3.61
CA LEU A 40 1.51 -6.04 -4.95
C LEU A 40 0.11 -5.57 -5.37
N ARG A 41 -0.94 -6.33 -5.03
CA ARG A 41 -2.32 -5.89 -5.27
C ARG A 41 -2.69 -4.65 -4.45
N THR A 42 -2.24 -4.57 -3.20
CA THR A 42 -2.45 -3.39 -2.36
C THR A 42 -1.68 -2.19 -2.89
N LEU A 43 -0.47 -2.39 -3.41
CA LEU A 43 0.31 -1.34 -4.08
C LEU A 43 -0.43 -0.82 -5.31
N MET A 44 -0.86 -1.71 -6.21
CA MET A 44 -1.65 -1.32 -7.39
C MET A 44 -2.94 -0.57 -7.01
N ARG A 45 -3.58 -0.96 -5.91
CA ARG A 45 -4.74 -0.24 -5.38
C ARG A 45 -4.36 1.17 -4.91
N ALA A 46 -3.25 1.33 -4.19
CA ALA A 46 -2.76 2.63 -3.75
C ALA A 46 -2.42 3.54 -4.95
N ASP A 47 -1.77 3.00 -5.98
CA ASP A 47 -1.48 3.72 -7.22
C ASP A 47 -2.75 4.15 -7.95
N ASN A 48 -3.76 3.27 -8.02
CA ASN A 48 -5.01 3.63 -8.68
C ASN A 48 -5.75 4.75 -7.93
N ILE A 49 -5.80 4.69 -6.59
CA ILE A 49 -6.40 5.75 -5.77
C ILE A 49 -5.63 7.07 -5.97
N ALA A 50 -4.31 7.03 -5.97
CA ALA A 50 -3.49 8.22 -6.23
C ALA A 50 -3.75 8.79 -7.63
N ALA A 51 -3.87 7.93 -8.65
CA ALA A 51 -4.16 8.34 -10.02
C ALA A 51 -5.57 8.93 -10.17
N GLU A 52 -6.58 8.34 -9.52
CA GLU A 52 -7.93 8.89 -9.51
C GLU A 52 -8.01 10.24 -8.78
N ALA A 53 -7.29 10.39 -7.66
CA ALA A 53 -7.15 11.68 -6.98
C ALA A 53 -6.47 12.72 -7.88
N ALA A 54 -5.45 12.32 -8.65
CA ALA A 54 -4.80 13.20 -9.61
C ALA A 54 -5.74 13.63 -10.74
N ARG A 55 -6.59 12.72 -11.22
CA ARG A 55 -7.64 13.04 -12.21
C ARG A 55 -8.68 13.98 -11.63
N ALA A 56 -9.13 13.77 -10.39
CA ALA A 56 -10.07 14.65 -9.72
C ALA A 56 -9.51 16.07 -9.57
N ALA A 57 -8.22 16.20 -9.23
CA ALA A 57 -7.52 17.49 -9.22
C ALA A 57 -7.57 18.18 -10.59
N GLY A 58 -7.33 17.44 -11.68
CA GLY A 58 -7.41 17.94 -13.05
C GLY A 58 -8.82 18.40 -13.46
N GLN A 59 -9.85 17.62 -13.10
CA GLN A 59 -11.24 17.92 -13.44
C GLN A 59 -11.76 19.18 -12.76
N GLY A 60 -11.42 19.38 -11.47
CA GLY A 60 -11.85 20.58 -10.74
C GLY A 60 -11.28 21.86 -11.35
N ILE A 61 -10.05 21.81 -11.87
CA ILE A 61 -9.41 22.94 -12.55
C ILE A 61 -10.15 23.33 -13.84
N ASP A 62 -10.52 22.34 -14.67
CA ASP A 62 -11.18 22.60 -15.96
C ASP A 62 -12.55 23.26 -15.76
N ILE A 63 -13.34 22.75 -14.80
CA ILE A 63 -14.66 23.32 -14.44
C ILE A 63 -14.52 24.78 -13.99
N ASP A 64 -13.54 25.08 -13.14
CA ASP A 64 -13.29 26.43 -12.64
C ASP A 64 -12.79 27.37 -13.76
N ALA A 65 -11.89 26.90 -14.61
CA ALA A 65 -11.35 27.69 -15.72
C ALA A 65 -12.43 28.10 -16.72
N VAL A 66 -13.39 27.20 -16.99
CA VAL A 66 -14.58 27.48 -17.81
C VAL A 66 -15.51 28.49 -17.11
N ALA A 67 -15.72 28.34 -15.80
CA ALA A 67 -16.61 29.22 -15.04
C ALA A 67 -16.07 30.66 -14.88
N GLU A 68 -14.76 30.83 -14.75
CA GLU A 68 -14.11 32.12 -14.49
C GLU A 68 -13.73 32.91 -15.76
N GLY A 69 -14.03 32.40 -16.96
CA GLY A 69 -13.93 33.17 -18.21
C GLY A 69 -12.50 33.37 -18.73
N GLY A 70 -11.53 32.57 -18.27
CA GLY A 70 -10.17 32.52 -18.77
C GLY A 70 -9.27 33.64 -18.23
N GLN A 71 -8.07 33.25 -17.78
CA GLN A 71 -7.01 34.07 -17.17
C GLN A 71 -7.06 34.17 -15.64
N HIS A 72 -7.29 33.06 -14.94
CA HIS A 72 -6.76 32.91 -13.58
C HIS A 72 -5.82 31.72 -13.56
N ARG A 73 -4.54 31.98 -13.27
CA ARG A 73 -3.51 30.95 -13.09
C ARG A 73 -4.10 29.78 -12.32
N VAL A 74 -4.10 28.60 -12.92
CA VAL A 74 -4.59 27.36 -12.31
C VAL A 74 -4.11 27.31 -10.85
N SER A 75 -5.06 27.38 -9.92
CA SER A 75 -4.75 27.47 -8.50
C SER A 75 -4.31 26.09 -8.02
N GLN A 76 -3.01 25.94 -7.79
CA GLN A 76 -2.43 24.73 -7.19
C GLN A 76 -3.10 24.39 -5.84
N ALA A 77 -3.54 25.40 -5.10
CA ALA A 77 -4.29 25.22 -3.86
C ALA A 77 -5.66 24.58 -4.10
N ARG A 78 -6.40 24.98 -5.15
CA ARG A 78 -7.69 24.34 -5.51
C ARG A 78 -7.47 22.92 -6.02
N ALA A 79 -6.46 22.70 -6.86
CA ALA A 79 -6.11 21.36 -7.33
C ALA A 79 -5.81 20.41 -6.15
N ALA A 80 -5.05 20.90 -5.16
CA ALA A 80 -4.79 20.15 -3.94
C ALA A 80 -6.05 19.90 -3.12
N GLN A 81 -6.96 20.88 -3.04
CA GLN A 81 -8.26 20.73 -2.38
C GLN A 81 -9.08 19.60 -3.02
N TYR A 82 -9.30 19.61 -4.34
CA TYR A 82 -10.05 18.57 -5.04
C TYR A 82 -9.44 17.18 -4.87
N ALA A 83 -8.11 17.06 -4.94
CA ALA A 83 -7.42 15.80 -4.62
C ALA A 83 -7.71 15.35 -3.18
N SER A 84 -7.61 16.27 -2.21
CA SER A 84 -7.84 15.95 -0.80
C SER A 84 -9.29 15.54 -0.50
N GLU A 85 -10.27 16.16 -1.17
CA GLU A 85 -11.69 15.83 -1.02
C GLU A 85 -12.01 14.44 -1.59
N TYR A 86 -11.45 14.12 -2.77
CA TYR A 86 -11.52 12.77 -3.32
C TYR A 86 -10.89 11.75 -2.36
N LEU A 87 -9.69 12.03 -1.83
CA LEU A 87 -8.99 11.11 -0.92
C LEU A 87 -9.71 10.94 0.43
N ALA A 88 -10.33 11.99 0.96
CA ALA A 88 -11.16 11.89 2.15
C ALA A 88 -12.34 10.93 1.92
N THR A 89 -12.97 11.02 0.75
CA THR A 89 -14.10 10.16 0.37
C THR A 89 -13.64 8.72 0.12
N ALA A 90 -12.54 8.51 -0.62
CA ALA A 90 -12.00 7.19 -0.93
C ALA A 90 -11.38 6.50 0.30
N GLY A 91 -10.84 7.29 1.23
CA GLY A 91 -10.15 6.83 2.44
C GLY A 91 -11.09 6.48 3.59
N HIS A 92 -12.35 6.93 3.56
CA HIS A 92 -13.35 6.66 4.61
C HIS A 92 -13.53 5.16 4.89
N ASP A 93 -13.42 4.33 3.85
CA ASP A 93 -13.60 2.88 3.94
C ASP A 93 -12.29 2.11 4.16
N LEU A 94 -11.16 2.80 4.33
CA LEU A 94 -9.82 2.22 4.40
C LEU A 94 -9.18 2.47 5.78
N PRO A 95 -9.45 1.63 6.79
CA PRO A 95 -8.85 1.77 8.11
C PRO A 95 -7.32 1.66 8.04
N GLY A 96 -6.62 2.55 8.75
CA GLY A 96 -5.16 2.59 8.77
C GLY A 96 -4.50 3.11 7.48
N SER A 97 -5.29 3.68 6.57
CA SER A 97 -4.75 4.42 5.43
C SER A 97 -4.28 5.83 5.83
N ALA A 98 -3.31 6.35 5.09
CA ALA A 98 -2.85 7.73 5.20
C ALA A 98 -2.60 8.28 3.80
N TRP A 99 -2.73 9.58 3.63
CA TRP A 99 -2.45 10.22 2.35
C TRP A 99 -1.88 11.61 2.56
N SER A 100 -1.13 12.08 1.57
CA SER A 100 -0.65 13.45 1.50
C SER A 100 -0.78 14.01 0.10
N VAL A 101 -1.10 15.29 0.03
CA VAL A 101 -1.19 16.06 -1.21
C VAL A 101 -0.21 17.22 -1.07
N ALA A 102 0.80 17.27 -1.93
CA ALA A 102 1.86 18.25 -1.87
C ALA A 102 1.93 19.04 -3.18
N PRO A 103 1.93 20.37 -3.12
CA PRO A 103 2.34 21.22 -4.23
C PRO A 103 3.74 20.82 -4.75
N SER A 104 3.89 20.64 -6.06
CA SER A 104 5.21 20.60 -6.70
C SER A 104 5.93 21.93 -6.52
N SER A 105 7.27 21.88 -6.42
CA SER A 105 8.14 23.04 -6.23
C SER A 105 8.10 24.03 -7.39
N ASP A 106 7.77 23.58 -8.59
CA ASP A 106 7.62 24.41 -9.79
C ASP A 106 6.24 25.09 -9.90
N GLY A 107 5.30 24.77 -9.00
CA GLY A 107 3.95 25.34 -9.01
C GLY A 107 3.06 24.84 -10.14
N THR A 108 3.52 23.87 -10.95
CA THR A 108 2.81 23.38 -12.15
C THR A 108 2.18 22.01 -11.96
N ALA A 109 2.36 21.41 -10.79
CA ALA A 109 1.82 20.10 -10.49
C ALA A 109 1.43 19.93 -9.02
N VAL A 110 0.63 18.91 -8.74
CA VAL A 110 0.31 18.44 -7.40
C VAL A 110 0.68 16.97 -7.29
N ASP A 111 1.54 16.65 -6.34
CA ASP A 111 1.97 15.30 -6.02
C ASP A 111 1.06 14.69 -4.96
N ILE A 112 0.61 13.47 -5.22
CA ILE A 112 -0.32 12.73 -4.38
C ILE A 112 0.36 11.45 -3.96
N THR A 113 0.37 11.21 -2.65
CA THR A 113 0.90 10.00 -2.04
C THR A 113 -0.20 9.33 -1.24
N VAL A 114 -0.40 8.03 -1.47
CA VAL A 114 -1.39 7.20 -0.77
C VAL A 114 -0.68 6.04 -0.11
N GLN A 115 -0.90 5.87 1.19
CA GLN A 115 -0.34 4.78 1.98
C GLN A 115 -1.47 3.88 2.45
N LEU A 116 -1.34 2.58 2.14
CA LEU A 116 -2.27 1.55 2.56
C LEU A 116 -1.52 0.52 3.42
N THR A 117 -2.24 -0.11 4.35
CA THR A 117 -1.71 -1.24 5.12
C THR A 117 -2.15 -2.54 4.47
N TYR A 118 -1.22 -3.47 4.24
CA TYR A 118 -1.54 -4.82 3.79
C TYR A 118 -1.56 -5.77 4.98
N GLU A 119 -2.72 -6.37 5.24
CA GLU A 119 -2.87 -7.39 6.28
C GLU A 119 -2.25 -8.72 5.82
N LEU A 120 -1.18 -9.15 6.51
CA LEU A 120 -0.49 -10.40 6.22
C LEU A 120 -1.38 -11.57 6.57
N ARG A 121 -1.55 -12.50 5.62
CA ARG A 121 -2.43 -13.65 5.83
C ARG A 121 -1.69 -14.84 6.41
N ILE A 122 -0.50 -15.12 5.90
CA ILE A 122 0.28 -16.29 6.32
C ILE A 122 1.38 -15.87 7.28
N LEU A 123 2.18 -14.85 6.93
CA LEU A 123 3.24 -14.34 7.80
C LEU A 123 2.72 -13.70 9.09
N GLY A 124 1.49 -13.17 9.09
CA GLY A 124 0.85 -12.64 10.29
C GLY A 124 0.67 -13.71 11.38
N MET A 125 0.43 -14.98 11.00
CA MET A 125 0.35 -16.09 11.95
C MET A 125 1.68 -16.39 12.65
N PHE A 126 2.79 -15.96 12.06
CA PHE A 126 4.14 -16.06 12.63
C PHE A 126 4.55 -14.80 13.40
N GLY A 127 3.64 -13.86 13.63
CA GLY A 127 3.89 -12.63 14.39
C GLY A 127 4.60 -11.54 13.61
N VAL A 128 4.67 -11.65 12.27
CA VAL A 128 5.21 -10.58 11.42
C VAL A 128 4.19 -9.43 11.36
N PRO A 129 4.61 -8.16 11.56
CA PRO A 129 3.70 -7.02 11.49
C PRO A 129 3.29 -6.71 10.05
N ASP A 130 2.10 -6.14 9.89
CA ASP A 130 1.54 -5.73 8.61
C ASP A 130 2.38 -4.63 7.94
N PRO A 131 2.84 -4.82 6.69
CA PRO A 131 3.59 -3.80 5.98
C PRO A 131 2.69 -2.67 5.46
N ARG A 132 3.26 -1.47 5.38
CA ARG A 132 2.67 -0.35 4.64
C ARG A 132 3.20 -0.35 3.21
N VAL A 133 2.31 -0.13 2.26
CA VAL A 133 2.63 0.10 0.84
C VAL A 133 2.26 1.52 0.46
N THR A 134 3.06 2.12 -0.42
CA THR A 134 2.90 3.52 -0.83
C THR A 134 2.75 3.59 -2.34
N GLY A 135 1.64 4.16 -2.81
CA GLY A 135 1.41 4.53 -4.20
C GLY A 135 1.49 6.03 -4.40
N THR A 136 1.89 6.46 -5.59
CA THR A 136 2.11 7.89 -5.90
C THR A 136 1.59 8.25 -7.28
N SER A 137 1.04 9.46 -7.42
CA SER A 137 0.65 10.02 -8.71
C SER A 137 0.78 11.53 -8.71
N THR A 138 0.94 12.12 -9.90
CA THR A 138 1.09 13.56 -10.07
C THR A 138 0.00 14.09 -11.00
N ALA A 139 -0.61 15.22 -10.65
CA ALA A 139 -1.53 15.97 -11.49
C ALA A 139 -0.82 17.19 -12.07
N VAL A 140 -0.72 17.29 -13.39
CA VAL A 140 -0.12 18.46 -14.07
C VAL A 140 -1.19 19.52 -14.32
N LEU A 141 -0.89 20.75 -13.92
CA LEU A 141 -1.73 21.94 -14.05
C LEU A 141 -1.51 22.54 -15.45
N VAL A 142 -2.14 21.97 -16.47
CA VAL A 142 -2.01 22.48 -17.84
C VAL A 142 -2.79 23.79 -17.96
N THR A 143 -2.12 24.86 -18.35
CA THR A 143 -2.77 26.12 -18.73
C THR A 143 -3.10 26.04 -20.22
N GLY A 144 -4.39 26.08 -20.57
CA GLY A 144 -4.80 26.25 -21.96
C GLY A 144 -4.31 27.61 -22.47
N THR A 145 -3.46 27.60 -23.50
CA THR A 145 -3.03 28.79 -24.24
C THR A 145 -4.05 29.21 -25.27
#